data_AF-A0A952NJJ1-F1
#
_entry.id   AF-A0A952NJJ1-F1
#
_cell.length_a   1.000
_cell.length_b   1.000
_cell.length_c   1.000
_cell.angle_alpha   90.00
_cell.angle_beta   90.00
_cell.angle_gamma   90.00
#
_symmetry.space_group_name_H-M   'P 1'
#
loop_
_entity.id
_entity.type
_entity.pdbx_description
1 polymer ?
#
loop_
_entity_poly.entity_id
_entity_poly.type
_entity_poly.pdbx_seq_one_letter_code
_entity_poly.pdbx_strand_id
1 'polypeptide(L)'
;MSALKPSDIAEALQINHRFGLLMREERKAAGYALDKVAQDFGLTLRDLYDWELGLTSPPAKLFYALMEHYGPAAFHRAAELDMEIQMEKYDILVTAKNGSALVHAPATSQGSALAA
;
A
#
# COMPACT_ATOMS: atom_id res chain seq x y z
N MET A 1 -22.37 -16.94 -8.18
CA MET A 1 -21.30 -16.27 -7.42
C MET A 1 -20.65 -15.26 -8.36
N SER A 2 -20.80 -13.96 -8.11
CA SER A 2 -20.13 -12.95 -8.93
C SER A 2 -18.63 -12.96 -8.61
N ALA A 3 -17.78 -12.95 -9.65
CA ALA A 3 -16.33 -12.84 -9.47
C ALA A 3 -15.99 -11.47 -8.86
N LEU A 4 -15.15 -11.45 -7.83
CA LEU A 4 -14.58 -10.22 -7.25
C LEU A 4 -13.83 -9.45 -8.34
N LYS A 5 -14.15 -8.17 -8.52
CA LYS A 5 -13.44 -7.33 -9.49
C LYS A 5 -12.12 -6.84 -8.88
N PRO A 6 -11.10 -6.55 -9.71
CA PRO A 6 -9.85 -5.98 -9.22
C PRO A 6 -10.02 -4.69 -8.42
N SER A 7 -11.02 -3.87 -8.76
CA SER A 7 -11.37 -2.64 -8.03
C SER A 7 -11.83 -2.90 -6.59
N ASP A 8 -12.59 -3.98 -6.39
CA ASP A 8 -13.16 -4.33 -5.08
C ASP A 8 -12.04 -4.77 -4.12
N ILE A 9 -11.03 -5.47 -4.65
CA ILE A 9 -9.85 -5.88 -3.89
C ILE A 9 -8.96 -4.68 -3.59
N ALA A 10 -8.77 -3.77 -4.56
CA ALA A 10 -7.98 -2.57 -4.35
C ALA A 10 -8.58 -1.63 -3.29
N GLU A 11 -9.90 -1.52 -3.25
CA GLU A 11 -10.63 -0.76 -2.23
C GLU A 11 -10.53 -1.45 -0.86
N ALA A 12 -10.76 -2.77 -0.79
CA ALA A 12 -10.65 -3.54 0.44
C ALA A 12 -9.23 -3.44 1.07
N LEU A 13 -8.20 -3.42 0.23
CA LEU A 13 -6.80 -3.31 0.67
C LEU A 13 -6.32 -1.86 0.84
N GLN A 14 -7.16 -0.87 0.55
CA GLN A 14 -6.83 0.56 0.59
C GLN A 14 -5.50 0.88 -0.12
N ILE A 15 -5.25 0.25 -1.28
CA ILE A 15 -3.95 0.24 -1.95
C ILE A 15 -3.42 1.67 -2.20
N ASN A 16 -4.27 2.54 -2.74
CA ASN A 16 -3.87 3.92 -3.03
C ASN A 16 -3.49 4.69 -1.75
N HIS A 17 -4.20 4.44 -0.64
CA HIS A 17 -3.91 5.10 0.63
C HIS A 17 -2.55 4.67 1.18
N ARG A 18 -2.24 3.37 1.14
CA ARG A 18 -0.95 2.84 1.61
C ARG A 18 0.23 3.38 0.82
N PHE A 19 0.14 3.31 -0.51
CA PHE A 19 1.20 3.85 -1.38
C PHE A 19 1.32 5.38 -1.28
N GLY A 20 0.19 6.09 -1.19
CA GLY A 20 0.17 7.55 -1.02
C GLY A 20 0.82 8.00 0.29
N LEU A 21 0.49 7.30 1.39
CA LEU A 21 1.09 7.56 2.70
C LEU A 21 2.60 7.32 2.67
N LEU A 22 3.06 6.18 2.15
CA LEU A 22 4.49 5.88 2.04
C LEU A 22 5.20 6.95 1.20
N MET A 23 4.63 7.34 0.05
CA MET A 23 5.22 8.35 -0.82
C MET A 23 5.40 9.69 -0.09
N ARG A 24 4.41 10.10 0.71
CA ARG A 24 4.47 11.32 1.53
C ARG A 24 5.54 11.23 2.62
N GLU A 25 5.61 10.10 3.32
CA GLU A 25 6.57 9.87 4.39
C GLU A 25 8.00 9.94 3.87
N GLU A 26 8.29 9.21 2.78
CA GLU A 26 9.61 9.17 2.16
C GLU A 26 10.02 10.53 1.60
N ARG A 27 9.10 11.24 0.92
CA ARG A 27 9.38 12.60 0.44
C ARG A 27 9.77 13.53 1.59
N LYS A 28 9.01 13.50 2.70
CA LYS A 28 9.27 14.34 3.86
C LYS A 28 10.57 13.96 4.56
N ALA A 29 10.87 12.66 4.69
CA ALA A 29 12.11 12.17 5.27
C ALA A 29 13.33 12.58 4.45
N ALA A 30 13.21 12.59 3.13
CA ALA A 30 14.24 13.09 2.21
C ALA A 30 14.32 14.62 2.14
N GLY A 31 13.44 15.35 2.83
CA GLY A 31 13.46 16.82 2.90
C GLY A 31 12.94 17.53 1.65
N TYR A 32 12.25 16.83 0.75
CA TYR A 32 11.71 17.43 -0.47
C TYR A 32 10.38 18.14 -0.22
N ALA A 33 10.27 19.37 -0.73
CA ALA A 33 9.00 20.08 -0.81
C ALA A 33 8.16 19.56 -2.00
N LEU A 34 6.83 19.59 -1.85
CA LEU A 34 5.92 19.01 -2.85
C LEU A 34 5.98 19.73 -4.21
N ASP A 35 6.13 21.05 -4.18
CA ASP A 35 6.31 21.92 -5.35
C ASP A 35 7.62 21.64 -6.09
N LYS A 36 8.69 21.37 -5.34
CA LYS A 36 9.99 21.01 -5.90
C LYS A 36 9.92 19.69 -6.66
N VAL A 37 9.31 18.66 -6.07
CA VAL A 37 9.09 17.36 -6.75
C VAL A 37 8.22 17.54 -8.00
N ALA A 38 7.14 18.33 -7.90
CA ALA A 38 6.26 18.60 -9.04
C ALA A 38 7.04 19.22 -10.21
N GLN A 39 7.91 20.20 -9.90
CA GLN A 39 8.77 20.82 -10.89
C GLN A 39 9.77 19.83 -11.52
N ASP A 40 10.45 19.03 -10.70
CA ASP A 40 11.52 18.13 -11.14
C ASP A 40 11.00 17.00 -12.04
N PHE A 41 9.74 16.58 -11.84
CA PHE A 41 9.10 15.52 -12.61
C PHE A 41 8.13 16.03 -13.69
N GLY A 42 7.95 17.35 -13.83
CA GLY A 42 7.01 17.93 -14.79
C GLY A 42 5.54 17.58 -14.49
N LEU A 43 5.20 17.50 -13.21
CA LEU A 43 3.87 17.13 -12.70
C LEU A 43 3.13 18.35 -12.19
N THR A 44 1.80 18.25 -12.09
CA THR A 44 1.05 19.26 -11.36
C THR A 44 1.18 19.01 -9.86
N LEU A 45 1.21 20.10 -9.08
CA LEU A 45 1.12 20.04 -7.62
C LEU A 45 -0.12 19.28 -7.14
N ARG A 46 -1.22 19.39 -7.90
CA ARG A 46 -2.48 18.75 -7.57
C ARG A 46 -2.39 17.23 -7.67
N ASP A 47 -1.76 16.71 -8.73
CA ASP A 47 -1.61 15.26 -8.92
C ASP A 47 -0.81 14.64 -7.76
N LEU A 48 0.35 15.24 -7.44
CA LEU A 48 1.18 14.80 -6.31
C LEU A 48 0.43 14.86 -4.98
N TYR A 49 -0.35 15.91 -4.75
CA TYR A 49 -1.16 16.04 -3.54
C TYR A 49 -2.24 14.95 -3.45
N ASP A 50 -2.96 14.68 -4.54
CA ASP A 50 -4.01 13.67 -4.60
C ASP A 50 -3.45 12.25 -4.46
N TRP A 51 -2.26 11.98 -5.01
CA TRP A 51 -1.53 10.73 -4.81
C TRP A 51 -1.12 10.54 -3.36
N GLU A 52 -0.55 11.55 -2.71
CA GLU A 52 -0.16 11.45 -1.29
C GLU A 52 -1.33 11.30 -0.33
N LEU A 53 -2.53 11.70 -0.75
CA LEU A 53 -3.77 11.46 0.00
C LEU A 53 -4.40 10.09 -0.32
N GLY A 54 -3.89 9.38 -1.33
CA GLY A 54 -4.46 8.13 -1.82
C GLY A 54 -5.78 8.29 -2.56
N LEU A 55 -6.12 9.51 -3.00
CA LEU A 55 -7.35 9.79 -3.76
C LEU A 55 -7.25 9.23 -5.18
N THR A 56 -6.06 9.30 -5.76
CA THR A 56 -5.72 8.68 -7.04
C THR A 56 -4.35 8.00 -6.90
N SER A 57 -3.90 7.32 -7.95
CA SER A 57 -2.61 6.63 -7.95
C SER A 57 -1.78 7.03 -9.16
N PRO A 58 -0.47 7.29 -9.00
CA PRO A 58 0.42 7.50 -10.13
C PRO A 58 0.58 6.21 -10.96
N PRO A 59 0.96 6.32 -12.24
CA PRO A 59 1.43 5.18 -13.00
C PRO A 59 2.61 4.51 -12.29
N ALA A 60 2.64 3.16 -12.24
CA ALA A 60 3.64 2.42 -11.47
C ALA A 60 5.09 2.82 -11.78
N LYS A 61 5.44 3.03 -13.05
CA LYS A 61 6.79 3.48 -13.44
C LYS A 61 7.14 4.84 -12.82
N LEU A 62 6.19 5.76 -12.76
CA LEU A 62 6.40 7.09 -12.18
C LEU A 62 6.50 6.99 -10.65
N PHE A 63 5.66 6.17 -10.01
CA PHE A 63 5.75 5.91 -8.57
C PHE A 63 7.15 5.45 -8.16
N TYR A 64 7.69 4.43 -8.83
CA TYR A 64 9.01 3.91 -8.51
C TYR A 64 10.12 4.92 -8.79
N ALA A 65 9.99 5.74 -9.85
CA ALA A 65 10.94 6.83 -10.11
C ALA A 65 10.92 7.91 -9.02
N LEU A 66 9.75 8.24 -8.46
CA LEU A 66 9.63 9.16 -7.31
C LEU A 66 10.29 8.57 -6.07
N MET A 67 10.05 7.28 -5.78
CA MET A 67 10.65 6.61 -4.63
C MET A 67 12.17 6.51 -4.74
N GLU A 68 12.69 6.17 -5.91
CA GLU A 68 14.14 6.16 -6.18
C GLU A 68 14.75 7.56 -5.99
N HIS A 69 14.03 8.61 -6.40
CA HIS A 69 14.47 9.99 -6.20
C HIS A 69 14.50 10.42 -4.72
N TYR A 70 13.62 9.87 -3.88
CA TYR A 70 13.67 10.08 -2.43
C TYR A 70 14.81 9.28 -1.77
N GLY A 71 15.21 8.18 -2.38
CA GLY A 71 16.46 7.48 -2.10
C GLY A 71 16.34 5.96 -2.19
N PRO A 72 17.47 5.23 -2.11
CA PRO A 72 17.47 3.76 -2.22
C PRO A 72 16.60 3.08 -1.16
N ALA A 73 16.60 3.59 0.08
CA ALA A 73 15.77 3.05 1.16
C ALA A 73 14.27 3.20 0.87
N ALA A 74 13.85 4.34 0.33
CA ALA A 74 12.46 4.58 -0.06
C ALA A 74 12.03 3.62 -1.17
N PHE A 75 12.90 3.39 -2.17
CA PHE A 75 12.65 2.40 -3.22
C PHE A 75 12.50 0.98 -2.65
N HIS A 76 13.36 0.58 -1.73
CA HIS A 76 13.26 -0.73 -1.08
C HIS A 76 11.94 -0.89 -0.31
N ARG A 77 11.56 0.11 0.50
CA ARG A 77 10.28 0.09 1.23
C ARG A 77 9.07 0.05 0.30
N ALA A 78 9.15 0.71 -0.85
CA ALA A 78 8.11 0.66 -1.87
C ALA A 78 7.96 -0.74 -2.47
N ALA A 79 9.07 -1.43 -2.74
CA ALA A 79 9.07 -2.80 -3.23
C ALA A 79 8.56 -3.80 -2.17
N GLU A 80 8.92 -3.60 -0.90
CA GLU A 80 8.40 -4.40 0.23
C GLU A 80 6.87 -4.27 0.35
N LEU A 81 6.34 -3.04 0.28
CA LEU A 81 4.90 -2.79 0.32
C LEU A 81 4.16 -3.39 -0.88
N ASP A 82 4.74 -3.33 -2.09
CA ASP A 82 4.12 -3.96 -3.26
C ASP A 82 4.02 -5.48 -3.07
N MET A 83 5.09 -6.13 -2.57
CA MET A 83 5.08 -7.56 -2.27
C MET A 83 4.05 -7.91 -1.19
N GLU A 84 3.95 -7.12 -0.12
CA GLU A 84 2.95 -7.29 0.93
C GLU A 84 1.52 -7.24 0.36
N ILE A 85 1.23 -6.23 -0.46
CA ILE A 85 -0.07 -6.08 -1.13
C ILE A 85 -0.36 -7.24 -2.09
N GLN A 86 0.64 -7.73 -2.85
CA GLN A 86 0.44 -8.89 -3.72
C GLN A 86 0.10 -10.16 -2.93
N MET A 87 0.72 -10.36 -1.77
CA MET A 87 0.43 -11.49 -0.88
C MET A 87 -0.98 -11.40 -0.30
N GLU A 88 -1.38 -10.24 0.23
CA GLU A 88 -2.73 -10.02 0.74
C GLU A 88 -3.80 -10.19 -0.35
N LYS A 89 -3.53 -9.69 -1.56
CA LYS A 89 -4.38 -9.87 -2.73
C LYS A 89 -4.52 -11.34 -3.11
N TYR A 90 -3.43 -12.10 -3.07
CA TYR A 90 -3.46 -13.54 -3.33
C TYR A 90 -4.32 -14.27 -2.30
N ASP A 91 -4.17 -13.97 -1.02
CA ASP A 91 -4.95 -14.59 0.07
C ASP A 91 -6.46 -14.33 -0.08
N ILE A 92 -6.85 -13.09 -0.42
CA ILE A 92 -8.25 -12.74 -0.71
C ILE A 92 -8.78 -13.56 -1.89
N LEU A 93 -8.02 -13.66 -2.98
CA LEU A 93 -8.43 -14.39 -4.18
C LEU A 93 -8.56 -15.89 -3.92
N VAL A 94 -7.63 -16.48 -3.16
CA VAL A 94 -7.68 -17.90 -2.77
C VAL A 94 -8.88 -18.16 -1.87
N THR A 95 -9.12 -17.30 -0.87
CA THR A 95 -10.25 -17.43 0.06
C THR A 95 -11.59 -17.31 -0.66
N ALA A 96 -11.70 -16.36 -1.60
CA ALA A 96 -12.90 -16.17 -2.40
C ALA A 96 -13.17 -17.36 -3.35
N LYS A 97 -12.12 -17.97 -3.91
CA LYS A 97 -12.22 -19.12 -4.81
C LYS A 97 -12.58 -20.42 -4.06
N ASN A 98 -12.07 -20.57 -2.84
CA ASN A 98 -12.25 -21.79 -2.04
C ASN A 98 -13.53 -21.81 -1.21
N GLY A 99 -14.31 -20.71 -1.18
CA GLY A 99 -15.63 -20.66 -0.55
C GLY A 99 -15.61 -21.05 0.93
N SER A 100 -15.22 -20.13 1.82
CA SER A 100 -15.36 -20.32 3.28
C SER A 100 -14.55 -21.48 3.88
N ALA A 101 -13.25 -21.52 3.65
CA ALA A 101 -12.34 -22.32 4.48
C ALA A 101 -11.00 -21.63 4.62
N LEU A 102 -10.93 -20.69 5.58
CA LEU A 102 -9.82 -20.43 6.51
C LEU A 102 -10.17 -19.12 7.23
N VAL A 103 -11.08 -19.23 8.20
CA VAL A 103 -11.33 -18.18 9.19
C VAL A 103 -10.03 -18.00 9.99
N HIS A 104 -9.58 -16.77 10.14
CA HIS A 104 -8.54 -16.39 11.09
C HIS A 104 -8.77 -17.06 12.46
N ALA A 105 -7.73 -17.68 13.00
CA ALA A 105 -7.58 -17.74 14.44
C ALA A 105 -6.45 -16.77 14.82
N PRO A 106 -6.74 -15.60 15.43
CA PRO A 106 -5.72 -14.91 16.21
C PRO A 106 -5.36 -15.82 17.39
N ALA A 107 -4.08 -16.16 17.52
CA ALA A 107 -3.56 -16.85 18.69
C ALA A 107 -3.70 -15.93 19.91
N THR A 108 -4.89 -15.94 20.50
CA THR A 108 -5.16 -15.38 21.83
C THR A 108 -5.34 -16.56 22.76
N SER A 109 -4.25 -17.06 23.33
CA SER A 109 -4.30 -17.89 24.52
C SER A 109 -3.93 -17.03 25.73
N GLN A 110 -4.87 -16.18 26.15
CA GLN A 110 -5.05 -15.99 27.58
C GLN A 110 -5.96 -17.12 28.07
N GLY A 111 -5.32 -18.13 28.68
CA GLY A 111 -5.96 -19.11 29.55
C GLY A 111 -5.33 -18.95 30.93
N SER A 112 -6.03 -18.23 31.79
CA SER A 112 -5.75 -18.10 33.22
C SER A 112 -6.33 -19.30 33.98
N ALA A 113 -5.81 -19.52 35.20
CA ALA A 113 -6.26 -20.39 36.31
C ALA A 113 -5.43 -21.68 36.53
N LEU A 114 -4.60 -21.76 37.56
CA LEU A 114 -4.85 -22.00 39.02
C LEU A 114 -5.03 -23.49 39.37
N ALA A 115 -4.41 -23.88 40.50
CA ALA A 115 -4.56 -25.11 41.29
C ALA A 115 -3.61 -26.30 40.99
N ALA A 116 -2.46 -26.33 41.69
CA ALA A 116 -2.15 -27.27 42.78
C ALA A 116 -0.72 -27.04 43.29
#